data_AF-A0A1R4KSU4-F1
#
_entry.id   AF-A0A1R4KSU4-F1
#
_cell.length_a   1.000
_cell.length_b   1.000
_cell.length_c   1.000
_cell.angle_alpha   90.00
_cell.angle_beta   90.00
_cell.angle_gamma   90.00
#
_symmetry.space_group_name_H-M   'P 1'
#
loop_
_entity.id
_entity.type
_entity.pdbx_description
1 polymer ?
#
loop_
_entity_poly.entity_id
_entity_poly.type
_entity_poly.pdbx_seq_one_letter_code
_entity_poly.pdbx_strand_id
1 'polypeptide(L)'
;MLAVLDTLTTMTGVLPAEIDVTPNDAGLPGISALRTIVGAVMTIGLILSVLALIVSAVVWGFGSNSSNPHLASRGKVGVLISCGAAIITGASVTLINFFWNVGQTVS
;
A
#
# COMPACT_ATOMS: atom_id res chain seq x y z
N MET A 1 -27.46 -4.62 48.88
CA MET A 1 -26.81 -5.35 47.77
C MET A 1 -27.35 -4.82 46.43
N LEU A 2 -27.17 -3.53 46.17
CA LEU A 2 -27.60 -2.87 44.92
C LEU A 2 -26.59 -1.77 44.53
N ALA A 3 -26.02 -1.09 45.54
CA ALA A 3 -24.94 -0.12 45.37
C ALA A 3 -23.63 -0.68 44.78
N VAL A 4 -23.32 -1.97 45.03
CA VAL A 4 -22.15 -2.65 44.41
C VAL A 4 -22.34 -2.82 42.91
N LEU A 5 -23.58 -3.03 42.45
CA LEU A 5 -23.85 -3.19 41.03
C LEU A 5 -23.69 -1.84 40.29
N ASP A 6 -24.17 -0.72 40.87
CA ASP A 6 -23.98 0.64 40.34
C ASP A 6 -22.50 1.10 40.31
N THR A 7 -21.70 0.67 41.30
CA THR A 7 -20.26 0.94 41.31
C THR A 7 -19.52 0.09 40.26
N LEU A 8 -20.02 -1.10 39.93
CA LEU A 8 -19.44 -1.92 38.86
C LEU A 8 -19.83 -1.41 37.46
N THR A 9 -21.04 -0.87 37.26
CA THR A 9 -21.45 -0.24 35.98
C THR A 9 -20.68 1.05 35.70
N THR A 10 -20.28 1.79 36.73
CA THR A 10 -19.41 2.98 36.60
C THR A 10 -17.94 2.61 36.36
N MET A 11 -17.48 1.44 36.82
CA MET A 11 -16.13 0.90 36.53
C MET A 11 -16.01 0.34 35.11
N THR A 12 -17.10 -0.16 34.50
CA THR A 12 -17.15 -0.46 33.05
C THR A 12 -17.18 0.78 32.16
N GLY A 13 -17.32 1.97 32.77
CA GLY A 13 -17.16 3.28 32.14
C GLY A 13 -15.79 3.92 32.35
N VAL A 14 -14.83 3.20 32.94
CA VAL A 14 -13.41 3.58 32.85
C VAL A 14 -12.95 3.22 31.45
N LEU A 15 -13.29 4.14 30.54
CA LEU A 15 -12.54 4.55 29.37
C LEU A 15 -11.36 3.59 29.08
N PRO A 16 -11.35 2.84 27.96
CA PRO A 16 -10.07 2.43 27.41
C PRO A 16 -9.23 3.69 27.42
N ALA A 17 -8.11 3.65 28.16
CA ALA A 17 -7.25 4.80 28.36
C ALA A 17 -7.17 5.55 27.04
N GLU A 18 -7.55 6.83 27.04
CA GLU A 18 -7.39 7.71 25.89
C GLU A 18 -5.89 7.74 25.60
N ILE A 19 -5.43 6.78 24.80
CA ILE A 19 -4.06 6.72 24.30
C ILE A 19 -4.04 7.75 23.19
N ASP A 20 -4.01 9.01 23.59
CA ASP A 20 -3.78 10.15 22.71
C ASP A 20 -2.31 10.15 22.29
N VAL A 21 -1.98 9.23 21.38
CA VAL A 21 -0.72 9.26 20.64
C VAL A 21 -0.97 10.13 19.42
N THR A 22 -0.80 11.43 19.63
CA THR A 22 -0.86 12.40 18.54
C THR A 22 0.21 12.05 17.48
N PRO A 23 -0.17 11.87 16.21
CA PRO A 23 0.80 11.61 15.16
C PRO A 23 1.70 12.83 15.00
N ASN A 24 3.00 12.67 15.29
CA ASN A 24 3.96 13.76 15.25
C ASN A 24 5.00 13.54 14.15
N ASP A 25 5.10 14.46 13.19
CA ASP A 25 6.15 14.46 12.17
C ASP A 25 7.48 15.09 12.66
N ALA A 26 7.52 15.62 13.90
CA ALA A 26 8.67 16.33 14.47
C ALA A 26 9.44 15.54 15.57
N GLY A 27 9.01 14.32 15.91
CA GLY A 27 9.59 13.55 17.02
C GLY A 27 10.98 12.95 16.74
N LEU A 28 11.34 12.74 15.46
CA LEU A 28 12.64 12.25 15.02
C LEU A 28 13.21 13.17 13.92
N PRO A 29 14.37 13.83 14.15
CA PRO A 29 15.13 14.51 13.11
C PRO A 29 15.48 13.56 11.95
N GLY A 30 14.62 13.50 10.92
CA GLY A 30 14.80 12.61 9.77
C GLY A 30 13.53 12.07 9.10
N ILE A 31 12.35 12.15 9.74
CA ILE A 31 11.10 11.58 9.18
C ILE A 31 10.70 12.20 7.83
N SER A 32 11.02 13.48 7.63
CA SER A 32 10.79 14.18 6.35
C SER A 32 11.65 13.61 5.20
N ALA A 33 12.92 13.27 5.50
CA ALA A 33 13.79 12.62 4.53
C ALA A 33 13.28 11.20 4.20
N LEU A 34 12.82 10.45 5.20
CA LEU A 34 12.23 9.13 5.00
C LEU A 34 10.98 9.19 4.11
N ARG A 35 10.05 10.11 4.34
CA ARG A 35 8.88 10.31 3.46
C ARG A 35 9.30 10.71 2.04
N THR A 36 10.32 11.56 1.90
CA THR A 36 10.83 11.99 0.59
C THR A 36 11.42 10.82 -0.19
N ILE A 37 12.20 9.96 0.47
CA ILE A 37 12.77 8.75 -0.15
C ILE A 37 11.64 7.81 -0.61
N VAL A 38 10.63 7.58 0.23
CA VAL A 38 9.47 6.75 -0.14
C VAL A 38 8.71 7.34 -1.32
N GLY A 39 8.50 8.66 -1.35
CA GLY A 39 7.89 9.36 -2.49
C GLY A 39 8.69 9.18 -3.78
N ALA A 40 10.02 9.27 -3.70
CA ALA A 40 10.90 9.02 -4.84
C ALA A 40 10.79 7.57 -5.35
N VAL A 41 10.77 6.57 -4.44
CA VAL A 41 10.62 5.15 -4.79
C VAL A 41 9.31 4.88 -5.53
N MET A 42 8.23 5.58 -5.23
CA MET A 42 6.96 5.43 -5.95
C MET A 42 7.12 5.75 -7.45
N THR A 43 7.80 6.85 -7.78
CA THR A 43 8.03 7.25 -9.18
C THR A 43 8.96 6.26 -9.89
N ILE A 44 10.00 5.79 -9.21
CA ILE A 44 10.95 4.81 -9.73
C ILE A 44 10.23 3.47 -9.99
N GLY A 45 9.34 3.05 -9.08
CA GLY A 45 8.55 1.82 -9.23
C GLY A 45 7.66 1.84 -10.47
N LEU A 46 7.00 2.97 -10.75
CA LEU A 46 6.20 3.12 -11.97
C LEU A 46 7.06 3.09 -13.24
N ILE A 47 8.21 3.77 -13.24
CA ILE A 47 9.14 3.77 -14.38
C ILE A 47 9.64 2.34 -14.66
N LEU A 48 10.05 1.61 -13.62
CA LEU A 48 10.48 0.21 -13.76
C LEU A 48 9.36 -0.70 -14.28
N SER A 49 8.12 -0.48 -13.86
CA SER A 49 6.98 -1.23 -14.37
C SER A 49 6.78 -1.03 -15.88
N VAL A 50 6.89 0.22 -16.37
CA VAL A 50 6.78 0.52 -17.81
C VAL A 50 7.92 -0.12 -18.59
N LEU A 51 9.16 -0.08 -18.08
CA LEU A 51 10.29 -0.76 -18.72
C LEU A 51 10.05 -2.27 -18.82
N ALA A 52 9.53 -2.90 -17.77
CA ALA A 52 9.17 -4.32 -17.78
C ALA A 52 8.03 -4.63 -18.78
N LEU A 53 7.04 -3.73 -18.92
CA LEU A 53 5.97 -3.86 -19.91
C LEU A 53 6.53 -3.88 -21.33
N ILE A 54 7.44 -2.95 -21.63
CA ILE A 54 8.06 -2.84 -22.96
C ILE A 54 8.82 -4.11 -23.30
N VAL A 55 9.67 -4.61 -22.40
CA VAL A 55 10.43 -5.87 -22.61
C VAL A 55 9.47 -7.05 -22.84
N SER A 56 8.40 -7.14 -22.06
CA SER A 56 7.40 -8.21 -22.20
C SER A 56 6.64 -8.13 -23.53
N ALA A 57 6.28 -6.92 -23.97
CA ALA A 57 5.59 -6.67 -25.24
C ALA A 57 6.48 -7.04 -26.46
N VAL A 58 7.77 -6.73 -26.38
CA VAL A 58 8.75 -7.11 -27.41
C VAL A 58 8.87 -8.63 -27.51
N VAL A 59 9.01 -9.34 -26.38
CA VAL A 59 9.06 -10.81 -26.34
C VAL A 59 7.78 -11.43 -26.89
N TRP A 60 6.61 -10.84 -26.59
CA TRP A 60 5.33 -11.28 -27.15
C TRP A 60 5.25 -11.09 -28.68
N GLY A 61 5.70 -9.93 -29.19
CA GLY A 61 5.72 -9.62 -30.62
C GLY A 61 6.60 -10.56 -31.43
N PHE A 62 7.82 -10.84 -30.96
CA PHE A 62 8.72 -11.81 -31.60
C PHE A 62 8.22 -13.25 -31.45
N GLY A 63 7.69 -13.62 -30.28
CA GLY A 63 7.13 -14.96 -30.06
C GLY A 63 5.90 -15.27 -30.91
N SER A 64 5.05 -14.26 -31.17
CA SER A 64 3.83 -14.41 -31.98
C SER A 64 4.10 -14.59 -33.48
N ASN A 65 5.21 -14.05 -34.01
CA ASN A 65 5.61 -14.22 -35.41
C ASN A 65 6.39 -15.53 -35.67
N SER A 66 7.02 -16.14 -34.65
CA SER A 66 7.88 -17.33 -34.82
C SER A 66 7.14 -18.67 -34.71
N SER A 67 5.82 -18.72 -34.50
CA SER A 67 5.09 -19.97 -34.23
C SER A 67 5.69 -20.82 -33.08
N ASN A 68 6.33 -20.15 -32.10
CA ASN A 68 6.94 -20.79 -30.92
C ASN A 68 6.06 -20.53 -29.68
N PRO A 69 5.17 -21.46 -29.29
CA PRO A 69 4.14 -21.24 -28.28
C PRO A 69 4.70 -20.94 -26.87
N HIS A 70 5.92 -21.38 -26.56
CA HIS A 70 6.55 -21.11 -25.28
C HIS A 70 6.96 -19.63 -25.13
N LEU A 71 7.43 -19.00 -26.21
CA LEU A 71 7.88 -17.60 -26.18
C LEU A 71 6.70 -16.62 -26.26
N ALA A 72 5.70 -16.95 -27.08
CA ALA A 72 4.45 -16.18 -27.19
C ALA A 72 3.64 -16.19 -25.88
N SER A 73 3.63 -17.31 -25.15
CA SER A 73 2.91 -17.42 -23.87
C SER A 73 3.59 -16.61 -22.75
N ARG A 74 4.93 -16.66 -22.67
CA ARG A 74 5.70 -15.91 -21.65
C ARG A 74 5.59 -14.40 -21.82
N GLY A 75 5.49 -13.91 -23.05
CA GLY A 75 5.25 -12.49 -23.33
C GLY A 75 3.90 -11.99 -22.81
N LYS A 76 2.82 -12.77 -23.01
CA LYS A 76 1.47 -12.42 -22.50
C LYS A 76 1.42 -12.34 -20.97
N VAL A 77 2.05 -13.30 -20.29
CA VAL A 77 2.11 -13.31 -18.82
C VAL A 77 2.95 -12.14 -18.29
N GLY A 78 4.05 -11.79 -18.97
CA GLY A 78 4.89 -10.65 -18.60
C GLY A 78 4.15 -9.31 -18.63
N VAL A 79 3.31 -9.07 -19.65
CA VAL A 79 2.48 -7.86 -19.74
C VAL A 79 1.46 -7.80 -18.59
N LEU A 80 0.85 -8.94 -18.27
CA LEU A 80 -0.13 -9.06 -17.17
C LEU A 80 0.51 -8.79 -15.81
N ILE A 81 1.70 -9.33 -15.54
CA ILE A 81 2.47 -9.07 -14.32
C ILE A 81 2.83 -7.58 -14.19
N SER A 82 3.28 -6.95 -15.27
CA SER A 82 3.65 -5.53 -15.26
C SER A 82 2.43 -4.63 -15.00
N CYS A 83 1.30 -4.93 -15.64
CA CYS A 83 0.04 -4.22 -15.38
C CYS A 83 -0.39 -4.36 -13.91
N GLY A 84 -0.34 -5.58 -13.37
CA GLY A 84 -0.63 -5.84 -11.96
C GLY A 84 0.30 -5.05 -11.03
N ALA A 85 1.60 -5.04 -11.29
CA ALA A 85 2.57 -4.29 -10.52
C ALA A 85 2.29 -2.77 -10.55
N ALA A 86 1.96 -2.21 -11.71
CA ALA A 86 1.62 -0.78 -11.85
C ALA A 86 0.37 -0.41 -11.03
N ILE A 87 -0.68 -1.24 -11.11
CA ILE A 87 -1.92 -1.03 -10.36
C ILE A 87 -1.64 -1.07 -8.86
N ILE A 88 -0.86 -2.06 -8.38
CA ILE A 88 -0.51 -2.18 -6.96
C ILE A 88 0.25 -0.94 -6.50
N THR A 89 1.29 -0.51 -7.23
CA THR A 89 2.08 0.68 -6.87
C THR A 89 1.23 1.96 -6.81
N GLY A 90 0.27 2.14 -7.72
CA GLY A 90 -0.65 3.28 -7.69
C GLY A 90 -1.70 3.19 -6.58
N ALA A 91 -2.33 2.02 -6.41
CA ALA A 91 -3.41 1.81 -5.45
C ALA A 91 -2.94 1.85 -3.99
N SER A 92 -1.67 1.53 -3.72
CA SER A 92 -1.10 1.57 -2.37
C SER A 92 -1.30 2.92 -1.69
N VAL A 93 -1.12 4.05 -2.39
CA VAL A 93 -1.26 5.38 -1.78
C VAL A 93 -2.70 5.65 -1.33
N THR A 94 -3.68 5.29 -2.15
CA THR A 94 -5.10 5.44 -1.80
C THR A 94 -5.46 4.59 -0.59
N LEU A 95 -4.94 3.36 -0.52
CA LEU A 95 -5.18 2.44 0.59
C LEU A 95 -4.55 2.95 1.90
N ILE A 96 -3.33 3.48 1.84
CA ILE A 96 -2.66 4.08 3.01
C ILE A 96 -3.46 5.27 3.53
N ASN A 97 -3.94 6.13 2.64
CA ASN A 97 -4.80 7.25 3.02
C ASN A 97 -6.14 6.78 3.61
N PHE A 98 -6.75 5.73 3.06
CA PHE A 98 -8.00 5.18 3.59
C PHE A 98 -7.84 4.72 5.05
N PHE A 99 -6.84 3.87 5.34
CA PHE A 99 -6.63 3.38 6.70
C PHE A 99 -6.20 4.47 7.68
N TRP A 100 -5.45 5.46 7.21
CA TRP A 100 -5.11 6.64 8.03
C TRP A 100 -6.36 7.41 8.48
N ASN A 101 -7.27 7.70 7.55
CA ASN A 101 -8.52 8.42 7.87
C ASN A 101 -9.46 7.58 8.76
N VAL A 102 -9.58 6.27 8.51
CA VAL A 102 -10.37 5.39 9.37
C VAL A 102 -9.79 5.37 10.78
N GLY A 103 -8.48 5.22 10.96
CA GLY A 103 -7.83 5.18 12.28
C GLY A 103 -8.08 6.43 13.11
N GLN A 104 -8.09 7.62 12.50
CA GLN A 104 -8.42 8.87 13.19
C GLN A 104 -9.91 9.06 13.47
N THR A 105 -10.79 8.28 12.84
CA THR A 105 -12.24 8.32 13.11
C THR A 105 -12.62 7.44 14.31
N VAL A 106 -11.81 6.42 14.63
CA VAL A 106 -12.06 5.47 15.73
C VAL A 106 -11.20 5.70 16.96
N SER A 107 -10.17 6.55 16.88
CA SER A 107 -9.39 7.05 18.02
C SER A 107 -9.98 8.34 18.54
#